data_AF-A0AAV0LMI2-F1
#
_entry.id   AF-A0AAV0LMI2-F1
#
_cell.length_a   1.000
_cell.length_b   1.000
_cell.length_c   1.000
_cell.angle_alpha   90.00
_cell.angle_beta   90.00
_cell.angle_gamma   90.00
#
_symmetry.space_group_name_H-M   'P 1'
#
loop_
_entity.id
_entity.type
_entity.pdbx_description
1 polymer ?
#
loop_
_entity_poly.entity_id
_entity_poly.type
_entity_poly.pdbx_seq_one_letter_code
_entity_poly.pdbx_strand_id
1 'polypeptide(L)'
;MGKKGGCGFVGWLMVLVILALLGVGIFLVVRHKMNKSDDDGDSIPGPPGAIQKKYSDALNVAVQFFDVQKAGKLNEDKITWRGDSALEDGSTVKLDLSKGMYDAGDHMKFGFPMAFTATVLSWSILEYGDQMEAVNQLGTAQDSLKWITDFLIHAHPSDNVLYVQVGDPVSDHKCWDRPEDMTEKRPVFQVNASSPGSDVAAEAAAALASASLVFKKKDSDYSSTLLKHAKQLFSFADKYRGSYCDSIPGSATYYNSTGYGDELLWAASWLYHATGDRSYLQYVTGSNGNDFADFGNPSWFSWDNKLPGIQVLMVAIEKDTSNSGLQQYRETAEAVMCGLIPDSPTATSSRTDGKLVFLSFFFFCGIIWHLYEWEV
;
A
#
# COMPACT_ATOMS: atom_id res chain seq x y z
N MET A 1 -69.77 -29.48 -50.82
CA MET A 1 -68.32 -29.71 -50.78
C MET A 1 -67.67 -28.56 -50.00
N GLY A 2 -67.04 -28.88 -48.88
CA GLY A 2 -66.64 -27.92 -47.85
C GLY A 2 -65.41 -27.06 -48.19
N LYS A 3 -65.45 -25.81 -47.75
CA LYS A 3 -64.33 -24.85 -47.74
C LYS A 3 -63.37 -25.20 -46.59
N LYS A 4 -62.10 -25.52 -46.91
CA LYS A 4 -60.93 -25.37 -46.04
C LYS A 4 -60.21 -24.12 -46.57
N GLY A 5 -59.88 -23.06 -45.84
CA GLY A 5 -59.45 -22.96 -44.44
C GLY A 5 -58.00 -22.46 -44.43
N GLY A 6 -57.74 -21.27 -45.00
CA GLY A 6 -56.42 -20.64 -45.03
C GLY A 6 -56.10 -20.03 -43.67
N CYS A 7 -55.55 -20.83 -42.75
CA CYS A 7 -55.22 -20.41 -41.39
C CYS A 7 -53.81 -20.88 -40.98
N GLY A 8 -52.83 -20.82 -41.90
CA GLY A 8 -51.45 -21.26 -41.64
C GLY A 8 -50.40 -20.14 -41.65
N PHE A 9 -50.59 -19.11 -42.47
CA PHE A 9 -49.55 -18.10 -42.73
C PHE A 9 -49.46 -17.03 -41.63
N VAL A 10 -50.61 -16.60 -41.09
CA VAL A 10 -50.66 -15.56 -40.04
C VAL A 10 -50.11 -16.07 -38.71
N GLY A 11 -50.33 -17.35 -38.39
CA GLY A 11 -49.79 -17.98 -37.18
C GLY A 11 -48.27 -18.08 -37.18
N TRP A 12 -47.67 -18.47 -38.31
CA TRP A 12 -46.21 -18.53 -38.46
C TRP A 12 -45.55 -17.15 -38.41
N LEU A 13 -46.19 -16.13 -38.97
CA LEU A 13 -45.68 -14.75 -38.90
C LEU A 13 -45.65 -14.25 -37.44
N MET A 14 -46.69 -14.53 -36.66
CA MET A 14 -46.75 -14.16 -35.23
C MET A 14 -45.65 -14.86 -34.40
N VAL A 15 -45.38 -16.14 -34.68
CA VAL A 15 -44.31 -16.89 -34.00
C VAL A 15 -42.93 -16.31 -34.31
N LEU A 16 -42.66 -15.94 -35.57
CA LEU A 16 -41.39 -15.33 -35.97
C LEU A 16 -41.18 -13.95 -35.33
N VAL A 17 -42.25 -13.14 -35.21
CA VAL A 17 -42.17 -11.84 -34.52
C VAL A 17 -41.86 -12.01 -33.04
N ILE A 18 -42.49 -12.98 -32.36
CA ILE A 18 -42.23 -13.25 -30.93
C ILE A 18 -40.80 -13.73 -30.72
N LEU A 19 -40.29 -14.63 -31.58
CA LEU A 19 -38.90 -15.11 -31.49
C LEU A 19 -37.89 -14.00 -31.76
N ALA A 20 -38.17 -13.09 -32.70
CA ALA A 20 -37.34 -11.92 -32.96
C ALA A 20 -37.31 -10.97 -31.75
N LEU A 21 -38.47 -10.70 -31.12
CA LEU A 21 -38.54 -9.87 -29.92
C LEU A 21 -37.82 -10.50 -28.72
N LEU A 22 -37.91 -11.82 -28.55
CA LEU A 22 -37.16 -12.55 -27.52
C LEU A 22 -35.64 -12.51 -27.79
N GLY A 23 -35.23 -12.68 -29.04
CA GLY A 23 -33.82 -12.57 -29.46
C GLY A 23 -33.25 -11.18 -29.22
N VAL A 24 -34.01 -10.13 -29.54
CA VAL A 24 -33.63 -8.74 -29.25
C VAL A 24 -33.58 -8.47 -27.75
N GLY A 25 -34.55 -8.98 -26.97
CA GLY A 25 -34.55 -8.86 -25.51
C GLY A 25 -33.33 -9.51 -24.87
N ILE A 26 -33.00 -10.74 -25.28
CA ILE A 26 -31.80 -11.46 -24.81
C ILE A 26 -30.54 -10.72 -25.23
N PHE A 27 -30.45 -10.24 -26.48
CA PHE A 27 -29.31 -9.47 -26.96
C PHE A 27 -29.11 -8.17 -26.19
N LEU A 28 -30.19 -7.44 -25.88
CA LEU A 28 -30.13 -6.22 -25.08
C LEU A 28 -29.74 -6.51 -23.62
N VAL A 29 -30.22 -7.61 -23.03
CA VAL A 29 -29.82 -8.03 -21.68
C VAL A 29 -28.36 -8.46 -21.64
N VAL A 30 -27.89 -9.24 -22.62
CA VAL A 30 -26.48 -9.66 -22.73
C VAL A 30 -25.59 -8.45 -22.96
N ARG A 31 -25.96 -7.53 -23.88
CA ARG A 31 -25.23 -6.28 -24.12
C ARG A 31 -25.22 -5.36 -22.91
N HIS A 32 -26.34 -5.25 -22.18
CA HIS A 32 -26.40 -4.49 -20.93
C HIS A 32 -25.52 -5.14 -19.87
N LYS A 33 -25.46 -6.47 -19.79
CA LYS A 33 -24.62 -7.20 -18.82
C LYS A 33 -23.12 -7.14 -19.17
N MET A 34 -22.77 -7.14 -20.47
CA MET A 34 -21.39 -6.94 -20.94
C MET A 34 -20.93 -5.48 -20.79
N ASN A 35 -21.83 -4.50 -20.95
CA ASN A 35 -21.52 -3.09 -20.65
C ASN A 35 -21.46 -2.80 -19.15
N LYS A 36 -21.88 -3.73 -18.29
CA LYS A 36 -21.87 -3.60 -16.82
C LYS A 36 -20.78 -4.46 -16.16
N SER A 37 -19.93 -5.13 -16.95
CA SER A 37 -18.88 -6.01 -16.45
C SER A 37 -17.48 -5.40 -16.42
N ASP A 38 -17.32 -4.11 -16.73
CA ASP A 38 -16.03 -3.40 -16.66
C ASP A 38 -16.01 -2.26 -15.62
N ASP A 39 -16.98 -2.23 -14.71
CA ASP A 39 -16.95 -1.34 -13.54
C ASP A 39 -16.49 -2.15 -12.32
N ASP A 40 -15.24 -2.62 -12.37
CA ASP A 40 -14.53 -2.99 -11.14
C ASP A 40 -14.44 -1.70 -10.33
N GLY A 41 -15.33 -1.57 -9.35
CA GLY A 41 -15.57 -0.38 -8.55
C GLY A 41 -14.43 -0.02 -7.58
N ASP A 42 -13.19 -0.03 -8.04
CA ASP A 42 -12.08 0.66 -7.40
C ASP A 42 -12.16 2.14 -7.77
N SER A 43 -12.08 2.99 -6.74
CA SER A 43 -12.03 4.44 -6.83
C SER A 43 -10.69 4.94 -7.38
N ILE A 44 -10.33 4.47 -8.57
CA ILE A 44 -9.14 4.90 -9.29
C ILE A 44 -9.42 6.31 -9.83
N PRO A 45 -8.48 7.28 -9.70
CA PRO A 45 -8.54 8.52 -10.44
C PRO A 45 -8.92 8.26 -11.90
N GLY A 46 -9.82 9.08 -12.43
CA GLY A 46 -10.24 9.00 -13.83
C GLY A 46 -9.06 8.97 -14.81
N PRO A 47 -9.31 8.62 -16.09
CA PRO A 47 -8.26 8.38 -17.07
C PRO A 47 -7.24 9.54 -17.12
N PRO A 48 -5.95 9.26 -17.41
CA PRO A 48 -4.90 10.27 -17.35
C PRO A 48 -5.29 11.55 -18.10
N GLY A 49 -5.28 12.68 -17.39
CA GLY A 49 -5.43 13.99 -17.99
C GLY A 49 -4.25 14.37 -18.88
N ALA A 50 -4.26 15.57 -19.44
CA ALA A 50 -3.13 16.05 -20.24
C ALA A 50 -1.82 16.03 -19.43
N ILE A 51 -0.80 15.35 -19.97
CA ILE A 51 0.50 15.21 -19.32
C ILE A 51 1.15 16.59 -19.16
N GLN A 52 1.40 16.97 -17.92
CA GLN A 52 2.18 18.17 -17.60
C GLN A 52 3.64 17.79 -17.40
N LYS A 53 4.51 18.23 -18.33
CA LYS A 53 5.93 17.85 -18.35
C LYS A 53 6.64 18.02 -17.00
N LYS A 54 6.41 19.13 -16.30
CA LYS A 54 7.04 19.38 -14.99
C LYS A 54 6.75 18.30 -13.94
N TYR A 55 5.55 17.73 -13.92
CA TYR A 55 5.17 16.68 -12.96
C TYR A 55 5.64 15.31 -13.44
N SER A 56 5.65 15.08 -14.75
CA SER A 56 6.27 13.89 -15.34
C SER A 56 7.77 13.81 -15.07
N ASP A 57 8.50 14.93 -15.24
CA ASP A 57 9.94 15.00 -14.95
C ASP A 57 10.20 14.78 -13.46
N ALA A 58 9.40 15.40 -12.59
CA ALA A 58 9.50 15.21 -11.14
C ALA A 58 9.24 13.76 -10.71
N LEU A 59 8.22 13.11 -11.27
CA LEU A 59 7.92 11.70 -11.02
C LEU A 59 9.07 10.80 -11.46
N ASN A 60 9.65 11.05 -12.64
CA ASN A 60 10.79 10.28 -13.14
C ASN A 60 11.98 10.34 -12.17
N VAL A 61 12.32 11.53 -11.65
CA VAL A 61 13.38 11.68 -10.64
C VAL A 61 13.00 11.01 -9.32
N ALA A 62 11.76 11.16 -8.87
CA ALA A 62 11.29 10.56 -7.63
C ALA A 62 11.33 9.03 -7.66
N VAL A 63 10.95 8.41 -8.78
CA VAL A 63 11.02 6.95 -8.92
C VAL A 63 12.46 6.47 -9.08
N GLN A 64 13.32 7.25 -9.76
CA GLN A 64 14.76 6.96 -9.89
C GLN A 64 15.47 6.95 -8.53
N PHE A 65 15.01 7.75 -7.55
CA PHE A 65 15.57 7.75 -6.19
C PHE A 65 15.51 6.36 -5.55
N PHE A 66 14.47 5.56 -5.81
CA PHE A 66 14.45 4.18 -5.31
C PHE A 66 15.57 3.33 -5.88
N ASP A 67 15.91 3.45 -7.16
CA ASP A 67 17.03 2.73 -7.76
C ASP A 67 18.36 3.15 -7.11
N VAL A 68 18.49 4.42 -6.72
CA VAL A 68 19.64 4.96 -5.99
C VAL A 68 19.78 4.36 -4.58
N GLN A 69 18.69 3.95 -3.93
CA GLN A 69 18.74 3.39 -2.58
C GLN A 69 18.90 1.86 -2.55
N LYS A 70 18.80 1.15 -3.69
CA LYS A 70 18.84 -0.32 -3.71
C LYS A 70 20.15 -0.86 -3.14
N ALA A 71 20.06 -1.80 -2.21
CA ALA A 71 21.16 -2.64 -1.79
C ALA A 71 21.13 -4.00 -2.51
N GLY A 72 22.26 -4.70 -2.51
CA GLY A 72 22.39 -6.02 -3.09
C GLY A 72 23.04 -5.99 -4.46
N LYS A 73 22.85 -7.07 -5.22
CA LYS A 73 23.35 -7.20 -6.59
C LYS A 73 22.47 -6.40 -7.55
N LEU A 74 23.01 -5.38 -8.21
CA LEU A 74 22.28 -4.49 -9.10
C LEU A 74 22.35 -4.96 -10.56
N ASN A 75 21.42 -4.47 -11.37
CA ASN A 75 21.50 -4.63 -12.83
C ASN A 75 22.24 -3.41 -13.40
N GLU A 76 23.35 -3.66 -14.11
CA GLU A 76 24.42 -2.69 -14.43
C GLU A 76 24.04 -1.47 -15.31
N ASP A 77 22.77 -1.24 -15.66
CA ASP A 77 22.38 -0.27 -16.68
C ASP A 77 21.53 0.93 -16.20
N LYS A 78 20.97 0.89 -14.97
CA LYS A 78 20.01 1.94 -14.52
C LYS A 78 20.66 3.17 -13.89
N ILE A 79 21.63 2.98 -12.98
CA ILE A 79 22.34 4.05 -12.28
C ILE A 79 23.84 3.77 -12.36
N THR A 80 24.53 4.42 -13.30
CA THR A 80 25.92 4.05 -13.69
C THR A 80 26.98 4.25 -12.61
N TRP A 81 26.66 4.96 -11.53
CA TRP A 81 27.57 5.23 -10.43
C TRP A 81 27.28 4.39 -9.18
N ARG A 82 26.20 3.59 -9.19
CA ARG A 82 25.90 2.59 -8.17
C ARG A 82 26.45 1.24 -8.61
N GLY A 83 26.92 0.44 -7.66
CA GLY A 83 27.39 -0.93 -7.88
C GLY A 83 26.81 -1.90 -6.87
N ASP A 84 27.24 -3.17 -7.00
CA ASP A 84 26.87 -4.24 -6.09
C ASP A 84 27.36 -3.95 -4.66
N SER A 85 26.47 -4.06 -3.68
CA SER A 85 26.78 -3.78 -2.28
C SER A 85 26.03 -4.72 -1.33
N ALA A 86 26.53 -4.86 -0.09
CA ALA A 86 25.86 -5.61 0.98
C ALA A 86 25.45 -7.06 0.60
N LEU A 87 26.25 -7.71 -0.25
CA LEU A 87 25.94 -9.03 -0.82
C LEU A 87 25.86 -10.17 0.22
N GLU A 88 26.52 -9.98 1.36
CA GLU A 88 26.62 -10.98 2.44
C GLU A 88 25.63 -10.72 3.58
N ASP A 89 24.74 -9.74 3.46
CA ASP A 89 23.71 -9.43 4.46
C ASP A 89 22.84 -10.68 4.70
N GLY A 90 22.75 -11.12 5.96
CA GLY A 90 21.99 -12.31 6.36
C GLY A 90 22.77 -13.63 6.37
N SER A 91 24.01 -13.67 5.87
CA SER A 91 24.85 -14.87 5.82
C SER A 91 25.04 -15.54 7.19
N THR A 92 25.17 -14.75 8.27
CA THR A 92 25.33 -15.23 9.65
C THR A 92 24.12 -16.00 10.20
N VAL A 93 22.94 -15.77 9.61
CA VAL A 93 21.68 -16.45 9.95
C VAL A 93 21.19 -17.36 8.83
N LYS A 94 22.01 -17.59 7.80
CA LYS A 94 21.71 -18.44 6.63
C LYS A 94 20.48 -17.98 5.84
N LEU A 95 20.29 -16.67 5.73
CA LEU A 95 19.27 -16.04 4.89
C LEU A 95 19.94 -15.12 3.87
N ASP A 96 19.27 -14.93 2.74
CA ASP A 96 19.64 -13.89 1.78
C ASP A 96 18.88 -12.61 2.12
N LEU A 97 19.53 -11.70 2.84
CA LEU A 97 18.99 -10.37 3.15
C LEU A 97 19.71 -9.28 2.33
N SER A 98 20.30 -9.62 1.18
CA SER A 98 21.12 -8.70 0.38
C SER A 98 20.30 -7.60 -0.27
N LYS A 99 19.05 -7.88 -0.67
CA LYS A 99 18.12 -6.89 -1.25
C LYS A 99 17.60 -5.89 -0.21
N GLY A 100 16.66 -5.05 -0.62
CA GLY A 100 16.08 -3.98 0.19
C GLY A 100 16.68 -2.62 -0.18
N MET A 101 16.31 -1.61 0.58
CA MET A 101 16.78 -0.23 0.39
C MET A 101 17.63 0.21 1.56
N TYR A 102 18.65 1.02 1.28
CA TYR A 102 19.25 1.85 2.30
C TYR A 102 18.26 2.94 2.72
N ASP A 103 18.21 3.21 4.01
CA ASP A 103 17.15 4.01 4.61
C ASP A 103 17.21 5.49 4.19
N ALA A 104 18.39 6.10 4.32
CA ALA A 104 18.57 7.52 4.05
C ALA A 104 19.90 7.80 3.33
N GLY A 105 20.77 8.60 3.95
CA GLY A 105 22.14 8.84 3.50
C GLY A 105 23.16 7.87 4.12
N ASP A 106 22.67 6.86 4.83
CA ASP A 106 23.44 5.81 5.51
C ASP A 106 23.34 4.48 4.75
N HIS A 107 23.97 3.42 5.26
CA HIS A 107 23.86 2.08 4.66
C HIS A 107 23.07 1.09 5.52
N MET A 108 22.26 1.62 6.44
CA MET A 108 21.35 0.84 7.27
C MET A 108 20.15 0.36 6.46
N LYS A 109 19.70 -0.87 6.75
CA LYS A 109 18.38 -1.35 6.32
C LYS A 109 17.45 -1.35 7.52
N PHE A 110 16.69 -0.28 7.71
CA PHE A 110 15.65 -0.22 8.73
C PHE A 110 14.32 -0.74 8.17
N GLY A 111 13.86 -1.89 8.67
CA GLY A 111 12.70 -2.60 8.13
C GLY A 111 11.38 -1.85 8.31
N PHE A 112 11.24 -1.06 9.38
CA PHE A 112 10.01 -0.33 9.68
C PHE A 112 9.70 0.79 8.66
N PRO A 113 10.57 1.79 8.45
CA PRO A 113 10.37 2.81 7.41
C PRO A 113 10.43 2.23 5.99
N MET A 114 11.20 1.15 5.76
CA MET A 114 11.23 0.48 4.47
C MET A 114 9.90 -0.20 4.13
N ALA A 115 9.26 -0.87 5.11
CA ALA A 115 7.93 -1.45 4.94
C ALA A 115 6.89 -0.36 4.67
N PHE A 116 6.90 0.72 5.45
CA PHE A 116 6.04 1.89 5.21
C PHE A 116 6.18 2.43 3.79
N THR A 117 7.43 2.58 3.32
CA THR A 117 7.72 3.02 1.96
C THR A 117 7.11 2.09 0.91
N ALA A 118 7.18 0.77 1.09
CA ALA A 118 6.52 -0.19 0.20
C ALA A 118 5.00 -0.10 0.25
N THR A 119 4.39 0.13 1.42
CA THR A 119 2.93 0.30 1.53
C THR A 119 2.48 1.55 0.78
N VAL A 120 3.15 2.69 0.98
CA VAL A 120 2.80 3.96 0.31
C VAL A 120 3.08 3.91 -1.19
N LEU A 121 4.16 3.26 -1.62
CA LEU A 121 4.44 3.04 -3.05
C LEU A 121 3.39 2.13 -3.68
N SER A 122 2.96 1.07 -2.97
CA SER A 122 1.87 0.21 -3.43
C SER A 122 0.57 0.98 -3.57
N TRP A 123 0.20 1.78 -2.56
CA TRP A 123 -0.99 2.62 -2.61
C TRP A 123 -0.94 3.61 -3.77
N SER A 124 0.22 4.25 -3.99
CA SER A 124 0.42 5.18 -5.10
C SER A 124 0.28 4.50 -6.46
N ILE A 125 0.72 3.25 -6.61
CA ILE A 125 0.58 2.48 -7.85
C ILE A 125 -0.87 2.04 -8.06
N LEU A 126 -1.58 1.64 -7.00
CA LEU A 126 -3.00 1.25 -7.08
C LEU A 126 -3.88 2.42 -7.49
N GLU A 127 -3.65 3.60 -6.90
CA GLU A 127 -4.40 4.81 -7.23
C GLU A 127 -3.95 5.38 -8.57
N TYR A 128 -2.66 5.63 -8.77
CA TYR A 128 -2.16 6.43 -9.88
C TYR A 128 -1.43 5.64 -10.97
N GLY A 129 -1.64 4.33 -11.04
CA GLY A 129 -0.93 3.42 -11.95
C GLY A 129 -1.06 3.82 -13.42
N ASP A 130 -2.26 4.23 -13.85
CA ASP A 130 -2.52 4.66 -15.23
C ASP A 130 -1.77 5.96 -15.57
N GLN A 131 -1.66 6.89 -14.62
CA GLN A 131 -0.91 8.13 -14.80
C GLN A 131 0.59 7.87 -14.82
N MET A 132 1.09 6.91 -14.02
CA MET A 132 2.48 6.45 -14.09
C MET A 132 2.77 5.77 -15.43
N GLU A 133 1.86 4.95 -15.94
CA GLU A 133 1.99 4.25 -17.23
C GLU A 133 2.04 5.25 -18.39
N ALA A 134 1.18 6.28 -18.37
CA ALA A 134 1.15 7.34 -19.38
C ALA A 134 2.49 8.08 -19.57
N VAL A 135 3.38 8.04 -18.56
CA VAL A 135 4.72 8.61 -18.59
C VAL A 135 5.85 7.58 -18.48
N ASN A 136 5.53 6.29 -18.71
CA ASN A 136 6.47 5.16 -18.69
C ASN A 136 7.19 4.96 -17.35
N GLN A 137 6.56 5.27 -16.22
CA GLN A 137 7.14 5.11 -14.87
C GLN A 137 6.54 3.95 -14.07
N LEU A 138 5.40 3.37 -14.50
CA LEU A 138 4.75 2.29 -13.76
C LEU A 138 5.68 1.06 -13.62
N GLY A 139 6.37 0.68 -14.69
CA GLY A 139 7.35 -0.42 -14.65
C GLY A 139 8.46 -0.19 -13.63
N THR A 140 9.06 1.01 -13.62
CA THR A 140 10.12 1.37 -12.68
C THR A 140 9.61 1.40 -11.23
N ALA A 141 8.41 1.93 -11.00
CA ALA A 141 7.78 1.94 -9.69
C ALA A 141 7.51 0.51 -9.18
N GLN A 142 6.98 -0.37 -10.04
CA GLN A 142 6.75 -1.77 -9.71
C GLN A 142 8.07 -2.54 -9.47
N ASP A 143 9.13 -2.28 -10.25
CA ASP A 143 10.44 -2.88 -10.02
C ASP A 143 11.02 -2.50 -8.65
N SER A 144 10.87 -1.23 -8.26
CA SER A 144 11.31 -0.73 -6.96
C SER A 144 10.49 -1.30 -5.81
N LEU A 145 9.17 -1.38 -5.96
CA LEU A 145 8.29 -2.05 -5.01
C LEU A 145 8.69 -3.52 -4.82
N LYS A 146 8.88 -4.25 -5.93
CA LYS A 146 9.29 -5.65 -5.90
C LYS A 146 10.62 -5.85 -5.18
N TRP A 147 11.57 -4.92 -5.35
CA TRP A 147 12.86 -4.99 -4.67
C TRP A 147 12.73 -4.95 -3.15
N ILE A 148 11.84 -4.10 -2.64
CA ILE A 148 11.55 -4.00 -1.22
C ILE A 148 10.81 -5.24 -0.73
N THR A 149 9.77 -5.69 -1.46
CA THR A 149 8.97 -6.84 -1.02
C THR A 149 9.72 -8.17 -1.11
N ASP A 150 10.67 -8.33 -2.04
CA ASP A 150 11.58 -9.48 -2.06
C ASP A 150 12.41 -9.55 -0.76
N PHE A 151 12.92 -8.40 -0.28
CA PHE A 151 13.60 -8.33 1.02
C PHE A 151 12.66 -8.70 2.17
N LEU A 152 11.44 -8.15 2.22
CA LEU A 152 10.47 -8.46 3.27
C LEU A 152 10.07 -9.94 3.30
N ILE A 153 9.94 -10.60 2.13
CA ILE A 153 9.70 -12.04 2.04
C ILE A 153 10.87 -12.82 2.65
N HIS A 154 12.10 -12.49 2.26
CA HIS A 154 13.31 -13.17 2.76
C HIS A 154 13.55 -12.91 4.26
N ALA A 155 13.18 -11.72 4.73
CA ALA A 155 13.24 -11.33 6.13
C ALA A 155 12.20 -12.06 6.99
N HIS A 156 11.18 -12.70 6.40
CA HIS A 156 10.16 -13.50 7.10
C HIS A 156 10.31 -15.01 6.78
N PRO A 157 11.33 -15.69 7.35
CA PRO A 157 11.61 -17.09 7.03
C PRO A 157 10.64 -18.08 7.69
N SER A 158 9.89 -17.66 8.70
CA SER A 158 8.94 -18.50 9.42
C SER A 158 7.85 -17.67 10.10
N ASP A 159 6.69 -18.28 10.33
CA ASP A 159 5.44 -17.62 10.72
C ASP A 159 5.50 -16.57 11.84
N ASN A 160 6.45 -16.68 12.79
CA ASN A 160 6.57 -15.74 13.92
C ASN A 160 8.01 -15.20 14.07
N VAL A 161 8.71 -15.00 12.95
CA VAL A 161 10.06 -14.43 12.93
C VAL A 161 10.16 -13.44 11.77
N LEU A 162 10.53 -12.20 12.08
CA LEU A 162 10.80 -11.17 11.08
C LEU A 162 12.14 -10.49 11.39
N TYR A 163 13.05 -10.46 10.42
CA TYR A 163 14.27 -9.67 10.46
C TYR A 163 13.95 -8.22 10.09
N VAL A 164 14.26 -7.29 10.98
CA VAL A 164 13.79 -5.90 10.89
C VAL A 164 14.91 -4.88 10.80
N GLN A 165 16.16 -5.33 10.94
CA GLN A 165 17.31 -4.45 10.78
C GLN A 165 18.51 -5.22 10.25
N VAL A 166 19.25 -4.63 9.31
CA VAL A 166 20.59 -5.06 8.90
C VAL A 166 21.56 -3.89 8.99
N GLY A 167 22.67 -4.11 9.69
CA GLY A 167 23.64 -3.08 10.04
C GLY A 167 23.62 -2.72 11.53
N ASP A 168 24.71 -2.13 11.99
CA ASP A 168 24.81 -1.47 13.30
C ASP A 168 24.94 0.03 13.07
N PRO A 169 23.94 0.84 13.44
CA PRO A 169 23.91 2.24 13.05
C PRO A 169 25.04 3.05 13.70
N VAL A 170 25.53 2.62 14.88
CA VAL A 170 26.67 3.28 15.52
C VAL A 170 27.96 3.09 14.72
N SER A 171 28.13 1.95 14.04
CA SER A 171 29.30 1.67 13.22
C SER A 171 29.15 2.24 11.82
N ASP A 172 27.97 2.09 11.21
CA ASP A 172 27.60 2.61 9.89
C ASP A 172 27.78 4.14 9.85
N HIS A 173 27.18 4.87 10.80
CA HIS A 173 27.19 6.34 10.81
C HIS A 173 28.53 6.97 11.20
N LYS A 174 29.53 6.18 11.60
CA LYS A 174 30.89 6.67 11.84
C LYS A 174 31.70 6.82 10.56
N CYS A 175 31.31 6.12 9.49
CA CYS A 175 32.01 6.16 8.21
C CYS A 175 31.23 7.02 7.21
N TRP A 176 31.95 7.63 6.28
CA TRP A 176 31.38 8.24 5.09
C TRP A 176 32.03 7.58 3.88
N ASP A 177 31.43 6.51 3.42
CA ASP A 177 31.93 5.69 2.32
C ASP A 177 30.83 5.42 1.29
N ARG A 178 31.23 4.76 0.20
CA ARG A 178 30.27 4.24 -0.78
C ARG A 178 29.75 2.90 -0.25
N PRO A 179 28.49 2.52 -0.53
CA PRO A 179 27.96 1.24 -0.08
C PRO A 179 28.76 0.04 -0.63
N GLU A 180 29.40 0.21 -1.79
CA GLU A 180 30.24 -0.81 -2.41
C GLU A 180 31.59 -1.03 -1.69
N ASP A 181 32.01 -0.09 -0.84
CA ASP A 181 33.29 -0.13 -0.11
C ASP A 181 33.13 -0.47 1.38
N MET A 182 31.91 -0.75 1.86
CA MET A 182 31.64 -1.09 3.25
C MET A 182 32.50 -2.27 3.73
N THR A 183 33.10 -2.13 4.91
CA THR A 183 33.96 -3.16 5.52
C THR A 183 33.55 -3.53 6.94
N GLU A 184 32.65 -2.76 7.52
CA GLU A 184 32.09 -2.98 8.84
C GLU A 184 31.23 -4.24 8.88
N LYS A 185 31.10 -4.79 10.08
CA LYS A 185 30.17 -5.91 10.28
C LYS A 185 28.76 -5.37 10.23
N ARG A 186 27.90 -6.07 9.49
CA ARG A 186 26.49 -5.74 9.32
C ARG A 186 25.62 -6.78 10.06
N PRO A 187 25.45 -6.66 11.40
CA PRO A 187 24.63 -7.59 12.16
C PRO A 187 23.17 -7.53 11.73
N VAL A 188 22.42 -8.59 12.01
CA VAL A 188 20.99 -8.69 11.70
C VAL A 188 20.21 -8.79 13.00
N PHE A 189 19.07 -8.10 13.05
CA PHE A 189 18.18 -8.12 14.22
C PHE A 189 16.78 -8.57 13.79
N GLN A 190 16.12 -9.29 14.69
CA GLN A 190 14.81 -9.87 14.44
C GLN A 190 13.86 -9.63 15.61
N VAL A 191 12.58 -9.63 15.30
CA VAL A 191 11.49 -9.79 16.26
C VAL A 191 10.90 -11.19 16.12
N ASN A 192 10.42 -11.75 17.23
CA ASN A 192 9.80 -13.07 17.28
C ASN A 192 8.82 -13.19 18.45
N ALA A 193 8.24 -14.37 18.66
CA ALA A 193 7.26 -14.62 19.73
C ALA A 193 7.75 -14.29 21.17
N SER A 194 9.06 -14.33 21.44
CA SER A 194 9.64 -13.98 22.75
C SER A 194 10.18 -12.54 22.84
N SER A 195 10.37 -11.91 21.69
CA SER A 195 10.82 -10.53 21.54
C SER A 195 9.95 -9.87 20.47
N PRO A 196 8.71 -9.48 20.82
CA PRO A 196 7.70 -9.05 19.87
C PRO A 196 8.02 -7.72 19.19
N GLY A 197 7.33 -7.44 18.10
CA GLY A 197 7.40 -6.16 17.38
C GLY A 197 6.20 -6.02 16.47
N SER A 198 5.05 -5.72 17.06
CA SER A 198 3.77 -5.63 16.37
C SER A 198 3.71 -4.50 15.36
N ASP A 199 4.32 -3.36 15.70
CA ASP A 199 4.47 -2.19 14.83
C ASP A 199 5.11 -2.59 13.49
N VAL A 200 6.38 -2.99 13.52
CA VAL A 200 7.15 -3.35 12.32
C VAL A 200 6.59 -4.58 11.60
N ALA A 201 6.07 -5.58 12.33
CA ALA A 201 5.49 -6.77 11.72
C ALA A 201 4.16 -6.46 11.03
N ALA A 202 3.31 -5.61 11.61
CA ALA A 202 2.06 -5.19 10.98
C ALA A 202 2.31 -4.23 9.81
N GLU A 203 3.28 -3.32 9.88
CA GLU A 203 3.64 -2.51 8.70
C GLU A 203 4.18 -3.38 7.56
N ALA A 204 5.02 -4.39 7.86
CA ALA A 204 5.45 -5.36 6.86
C ALA A 204 4.26 -6.16 6.28
N ALA A 205 3.26 -6.50 7.10
CA ALA A 205 2.03 -7.11 6.62
C ALA A 205 1.23 -6.18 5.69
N ALA A 206 1.11 -4.89 6.03
CA ALA A 206 0.46 -3.89 5.20
C ALA A 206 1.17 -3.73 3.85
N ALA A 207 2.50 -3.67 3.85
CA ALA A 207 3.33 -3.58 2.66
C ALA A 207 3.11 -4.76 1.71
N LEU A 208 3.12 -5.98 2.25
CA LEU A 208 2.94 -7.20 1.45
C LEU A 208 1.49 -7.38 1.00
N ALA A 209 0.51 -7.03 1.82
CA ALA A 209 -0.92 -7.07 1.44
C ALA A 209 -1.22 -6.09 0.31
N SER A 210 -0.80 -4.82 0.44
CA SER A 210 -0.99 -3.79 -0.59
C SER A 210 -0.23 -4.14 -1.88
N ALA A 211 1.01 -4.61 -1.80
CA ALA A 211 1.77 -5.05 -2.97
C ALA A 211 1.11 -6.26 -3.66
N SER A 212 0.45 -7.15 -2.93
CA SER A 212 -0.24 -8.29 -3.52
C SER A 212 -1.34 -7.85 -4.50
N LEU A 213 -2.01 -6.72 -4.23
CA LEU A 213 -2.99 -6.12 -5.15
C LEU A 213 -2.31 -5.58 -6.41
N VAL A 214 -1.19 -4.86 -6.26
CA VAL A 214 -0.41 -4.30 -7.39
C VAL A 214 0.01 -5.41 -8.37
N PHE A 215 0.49 -6.54 -7.86
CA PHE A 215 0.98 -7.64 -8.68
C PHE A 215 -0.11 -8.63 -9.10
N LYS A 216 -1.34 -8.52 -8.60
CA LYS A 216 -2.42 -9.51 -8.81
C LYS A 216 -2.64 -9.90 -10.27
N LYS A 217 -2.68 -8.92 -11.17
CA LYS A 217 -2.88 -9.13 -12.61
C LYS A 217 -1.58 -9.44 -13.37
N LYS A 218 -0.44 -8.94 -12.88
CA LYS A 218 0.86 -9.03 -13.56
C LYS A 218 1.65 -10.30 -13.23
N ASP A 219 1.55 -10.77 -12.00
CA ASP A 219 2.22 -11.96 -11.46
C ASP A 219 1.39 -12.55 -10.30
N SER A 220 0.47 -13.45 -10.63
CA SER A 220 -0.47 -14.03 -9.65
C SER A 220 0.21 -14.91 -8.60
N ASP A 221 1.32 -15.57 -8.97
CA ASP A 221 2.06 -16.46 -8.08
C ASP A 221 2.85 -15.64 -7.05
N TYR A 222 3.48 -14.55 -7.49
CA TYR A 222 4.11 -13.59 -6.59
C TYR A 222 3.09 -12.89 -5.70
N SER A 223 1.96 -12.44 -6.26
CA SER A 223 0.83 -11.88 -5.50
C SER A 223 0.35 -12.83 -4.39
N SER A 224 0.22 -14.12 -4.70
CA SER A 224 -0.18 -15.14 -3.71
C SER A 224 0.88 -15.35 -2.62
N THR A 225 2.17 -15.30 -2.99
CA THR A 225 3.28 -15.36 -2.04
C THR A 225 3.27 -14.16 -1.08
N LEU A 226 3.13 -12.95 -1.62
CA LEU A 226 3.03 -11.71 -0.85
C LEU A 226 1.88 -11.79 0.16
N LEU A 227 0.68 -12.17 -0.29
CA LEU A 227 -0.51 -12.25 0.55
C LEU A 227 -0.38 -13.33 1.64
N LYS A 228 0.31 -14.45 1.36
CA LYS A 228 0.61 -15.47 2.37
C LYS A 228 1.47 -14.89 3.49
N HIS A 229 2.58 -14.24 3.15
CA HIS A 229 3.45 -13.62 4.15
C HIS A 229 2.72 -12.51 4.93
N ALA A 230 1.91 -11.69 4.25
CA ALA A 230 1.11 -10.65 4.88
C ALA A 230 0.18 -11.19 5.97
N LYS A 231 -0.56 -12.27 5.68
CA LYS A 231 -1.46 -12.91 6.65
C LYS A 231 -0.72 -13.49 7.85
N GLN A 232 0.43 -14.12 7.61
CA GLN A 232 1.27 -14.68 8.67
C GLN A 232 1.83 -13.59 9.58
N LEU A 233 2.40 -12.53 9.00
CA LEU A 233 2.95 -11.40 9.74
C LEU A 233 1.89 -10.63 10.54
N PHE A 234 0.69 -10.43 9.98
CA PHE A 234 -0.41 -9.85 10.74
C PHE A 234 -0.81 -10.74 11.92
N SER A 235 -0.94 -12.05 11.70
CA SER A 235 -1.25 -12.98 12.79
C SER A 235 -0.16 -13.00 13.86
N PHE A 236 1.11 -12.87 13.48
CA PHE A 236 2.23 -12.77 14.40
C PHE A 236 2.16 -11.47 15.21
N ALA A 237 1.99 -10.33 14.54
CA ALA A 237 1.91 -9.00 15.13
C ALA A 237 0.77 -8.88 16.16
N ASP A 238 -0.42 -9.38 15.82
CA ASP A 238 -1.60 -9.30 16.69
C ASP A 238 -1.54 -10.30 17.85
N LYS A 239 -1.00 -11.50 17.62
CA LYS A 239 -0.92 -12.54 18.66
C LYS A 239 0.12 -12.23 19.73
N TYR A 240 1.24 -11.62 19.34
CA TYR A 240 2.36 -11.29 20.23
C TYR A 240 2.53 -9.78 20.30
N ARG A 241 1.62 -9.10 21.00
CA ARG A 241 1.58 -7.64 21.08
C ARG A 241 2.77 -7.06 21.85
N GLY A 242 3.51 -6.14 21.24
CA GLY A 242 4.60 -5.39 21.87
C GLY A 242 5.35 -4.52 20.86
N SER A 243 6.01 -3.45 21.32
CA SER A 243 6.80 -2.60 20.43
C SER A 243 8.12 -3.28 20.05
N TYR A 244 8.56 -3.14 18.79
CA TYR A 244 9.86 -3.66 18.39
C TYR A 244 11.03 -2.94 19.08
N CYS A 245 10.82 -1.69 19.53
CA CYS A 245 11.81 -0.92 20.26
C CYS A 245 12.08 -1.49 21.65
N ASP A 246 11.12 -2.18 22.27
CA ASP A 246 11.37 -2.90 23.53
C ASP A 246 12.26 -4.14 23.30
N SER A 247 12.09 -4.78 22.14
CA SER A 247 12.85 -5.96 21.72
C SER A 247 14.25 -5.62 21.19
N ILE A 248 14.38 -4.47 20.53
CA ILE A 248 15.63 -3.97 19.94
C ILE A 248 15.81 -2.50 20.37
N PRO A 249 16.21 -2.23 21.64
CA PRO A 249 16.29 -0.87 22.17
C PRO A 249 17.19 0.09 21.40
N GLY A 250 18.20 -0.42 20.70
CA GLY A 250 19.08 0.39 19.84
C GLY A 250 18.35 1.07 18.68
N SER A 251 17.28 0.47 18.17
CA SER A 251 16.52 1.01 17.03
C SER A 251 15.70 2.25 17.41
N ALA A 252 15.33 2.39 18.69
CA ALA A 252 14.56 3.53 19.20
C ALA A 252 15.28 4.88 19.06
N THR A 253 16.61 4.90 18.92
CA THR A 253 17.35 6.15 18.68
C THR A 253 17.14 6.70 17.26
N TYR A 254 16.70 5.85 16.33
CA TYR A 254 16.59 6.16 14.90
C TYR A 254 15.14 6.16 14.45
N TYR A 255 14.44 5.04 14.67
CA TYR A 255 13.05 4.83 14.28
C TYR A 255 12.21 4.38 15.48
N ASN A 256 12.09 5.25 16.49
CA ASN A 256 11.26 4.94 17.65
C ASN A 256 9.79 4.71 17.26
N SER A 257 9.23 3.60 17.71
CA SER A 257 7.79 3.36 17.61
C SER A 257 7.05 4.08 18.75
N THR A 258 6.00 4.85 18.42
CA THR A 258 5.13 5.47 19.43
C THR A 258 3.89 4.64 19.76
N GLY A 259 3.60 3.62 18.95
CA GLY A 259 2.46 2.73 19.09
C GLY A 259 2.53 1.57 18.09
N TYR A 260 1.64 0.60 18.24
CA TYR A 260 1.44 -0.47 17.26
C TYR A 260 -0.03 -0.66 16.86
N GLY A 261 -0.93 0.07 17.54
CA GLY A 261 -2.37 -0.10 17.39
C GLY A 261 -2.84 0.34 16.01
N ASP A 262 -2.29 1.45 15.54
CA ASP A 262 -2.50 1.97 14.20
C ASP A 262 -1.86 1.07 13.12
N GLU A 263 -0.65 0.53 13.31
CA GLU A 263 -0.12 -0.47 12.35
C GLU A 263 -1.01 -1.71 12.24
N LEU A 264 -1.58 -2.20 13.35
CA LEU A 264 -2.51 -3.32 13.32
C LEU A 264 -3.78 -2.98 12.52
N LEU A 265 -4.36 -1.79 12.74
CA LEU A 265 -5.52 -1.33 11.96
C LEU A 265 -5.16 -1.14 10.48
N TRP A 266 -3.98 -0.61 10.19
CA TRP A 266 -3.46 -0.38 8.85
C TRP A 266 -3.27 -1.69 8.07
N ALA A 267 -2.61 -2.67 8.69
CA ALA A 267 -2.43 -3.99 8.12
C ALA A 267 -3.76 -4.71 7.88
N ALA A 268 -4.68 -4.65 8.84
CA ALA A 268 -6.00 -5.23 8.68
C ALA A 268 -6.79 -4.55 7.55
N SER A 269 -6.68 -3.22 7.39
CA SER A 269 -7.33 -2.48 6.30
C SER A 269 -6.83 -2.94 4.93
N TRP A 270 -5.52 -3.07 4.74
CA TRP A 270 -4.94 -3.59 3.50
C TRP A 270 -5.26 -5.07 3.25
N LEU A 271 -5.26 -5.90 4.30
CA LEU A 271 -5.67 -7.29 4.19
C LEU A 271 -7.14 -7.42 3.83
N TYR A 272 -8.01 -6.57 4.36
CA TYR A 272 -9.41 -6.50 3.94
C TYR A 272 -9.50 -6.19 2.45
N HIS A 273 -8.83 -5.13 1.99
CA HIS A 273 -8.84 -4.75 0.57
C HIS A 273 -8.29 -5.87 -0.33
N ALA A 274 -7.21 -6.54 0.09
CA ALA A 274 -6.59 -7.62 -0.68
C ALA A 274 -7.42 -8.90 -0.75
N THR A 275 -8.25 -9.19 0.26
CA THR A 275 -8.90 -10.50 0.43
C THR A 275 -10.42 -10.48 0.34
N GLY A 276 -11.06 -9.35 0.65
CA GLY A 276 -12.50 -9.26 0.89
C GLY A 276 -12.96 -9.99 2.17
N ASP A 277 -12.05 -10.47 3.01
CA ASP A 277 -12.40 -11.18 4.25
C ASP A 277 -12.91 -10.20 5.31
N ARG A 278 -14.20 -10.30 5.62
CA ARG A 278 -14.89 -9.40 6.56
C ARG A 278 -14.38 -9.49 7.99
N SER A 279 -13.61 -10.52 8.36
CA SER A 279 -12.96 -10.56 9.68
C SER A 279 -11.97 -9.42 9.87
N TYR A 280 -11.25 -9.02 8.82
CA TYR A 280 -10.36 -7.85 8.86
C TYR A 280 -11.15 -6.53 8.92
N LEU A 281 -12.25 -6.41 8.17
CA LEU A 281 -13.15 -5.26 8.30
C LEU A 281 -13.68 -5.14 9.73
N GLN A 282 -14.15 -6.24 10.32
CA GLN A 282 -14.63 -6.28 11.70
C GLN A 282 -13.51 -5.96 12.71
N TYR A 283 -12.26 -6.35 12.42
CA TYR A 283 -11.11 -5.97 13.23
C TYR A 283 -10.96 -4.43 13.24
N VAL A 284 -11.04 -3.79 12.07
CA VAL A 284 -10.83 -2.35 11.92
C VAL A 284 -12.01 -1.51 12.41
N THR A 285 -13.26 -1.98 12.26
CA THR A 285 -14.46 -1.23 12.66
C THR A 285 -15.05 -1.69 14.00
N GLY A 286 -14.46 -2.70 14.63
CA GLY A 286 -14.90 -3.27 15.90
C GLY A 286 -14.19 -2.66 17.12
N SER A 287 -13.94 -3.49 18.13
CA SER A 287 -13.30 -3.05 19.38
C SER A 287 -11.89 -2.50 19.15
N ASN A 288 -11.06 -3.15 18.32
CA ASN A 288 -9.71 -2.62 18.05
C ASN A 288 -9.77 -1.25 17.35
N GLY A 289 -10.77 -1.02 16.48
CA GLY A 289 -11.03 0.30 15.91
C GLY A 289 -11.32 1.35 16.98
N ASN A 290 -12.24 1.03 17.90
CA ASN A 290 -12.56 1.93 19.01
C ASN A 290 -11.36 2.20 19.92
N ASP A 291 -10.49 1.22 20.11
CA ASP A 291 -9.33 1.31 21.00
C ASP A 291 -8.15 2.05 20.36
N PHE A 292 -7.95 1.92 19.04
CA PHE A 292 -6.73 2.37 18.37
C PHE A 292 -6.92 3.45 17.30
N ALA A 293 -8.11 3.67 16.75
CA ALA A 293 -8.28 4.58 15.60
C ALA A 293 -8.26 6.08 15.95
N ASP A 294 -8.25 6.40 17.25
CA ASP A 294 -8.19 7.76 17.81
C ASP A 294 -9.19 8.74 17.15
N PHE A 295 -10.44 8.30 17.04
CA PHE A 295 -11.48 9.04 16.32
C PHE A 295 -11.67 10.45 16.86
N GLY A 296 -11.83 11.42 15.96
CA GLY A 296 -12.02 12.83 16.30
C GLY A 296 -10.75 13.58 16.67
N ASN A 297 -9.59 12.93 16.66
CA ASN A 297 -8.28 13.56 16.89
C ASN A 297 -7.41 13.50 15.61
N PRO A 298 -7.51 14.49 14.71
CA PRO A 298 -6.68 14.53 13.50
C PRO A 298 -5.19 14.54 13.84
N SER A 299 -4.43 13.69 13.16
CA SER A 299 -2.98 13.56 13.32
C SER A 299 -2.27 13.56 11.96
N TRP A 300 -0.96 13.31 11.95
CA TRP A 300 -0.14 13.35 10.74
C TRP A 300 0.31 11.95 10.35
N PHE A 301 0.08 11.59 9.09
CA PHE A 301 0.49 10.30 8.54
C PHE A 301 2.02 10.23 8.51
N SER A 302 2.65 9.12 8.85
CA SER A 302 4.10 8.97 8.76
C SER A 302 4.47 7.50 8.83
N TRP A 303 5.78 7.20 8.80
CA TRP A 303 6.26 5.84 9.06
C TRP A 303 5.89 5.32 10.47
N ASP A 304 5.60 6.22 11.42
CA ASP A 304 5.27 5.92 12.83
C ASP A 304 3.79 6.10 13.17
N ASN A 305 3.00 6.73 12.30
CA ASN A 305 1.58 6.97 12.55
C ASN A 305 0.74 6.75 11.29
N LYS A 306 -0.11 5.72 11.32
CA LYS A 306 -0.94 5.29 10.19
C LYS A 306 -2.37 5.81 10.25
N LEU A 307 -2.77 6.46 11.34
CA LEU A 307 -4.16 6.86 11.59
C LEU A 307 -4.78 7.63 10.44
N PRO A 308 -4.16 8.70 9.90
CA PRO A 308 -4.80 9.44 8.81
C PRO A 308 -4.88 8.63 7.52
N GLY A 309 -3.92 7.74 7.28
CA GLY A 309 -3.94 6.82 6.15
C GLY A 309 -5.07 5.80 6.25
N ILE A 310 -5.28 5.20 7.43
CA ILE A 310 -6.40 4.27 7.69
C ILE A 310 -7.74 4.97 7.48
N GLN A 311 -7.89 6.18 8.03
CA GLN A 311 -9.14 6.94 7.94
C GLN A 311 -9.52 7.22 6.49
N VAL A 312 -8.56 7.62 5.66
CA VAL A 312 -8.80 7.83 4.23
C VAL A 312 -9.02 6.50 3.49
N LEU A 313 -8.19 5.49 3.74
CA LEU A 313 -8.27 4.19 3.07
C LEU A 313 -9.62 3.50 3.33
N MET A 314 -10.09 3.48 4.57
CA MET A 314 -11.34 2.80 4.93
C MET A 314 -12.55 3.44 4.25
N VAL A 315 -12.56 4.76 4.08
CA VAL A 315 -13.60 5.49 3.33
C VAL A 315 -13.55 5.15 1.84
N ALA A 316 -12.37 4.90 1.30
CA ALA A 316 -12.17 4.54 -0.10
C ALA A 316 -12.64 3.11 -0.42
N ILE A 317 -12.24 2.13 0.39
CA ILE A 317 -12.42 0.71 0.08
C ILE A 317 -13.78 0.16 0.54
N GLU A 318 -14.45 0.80 1.50
CA GLU A 318 -15.77 0.37 1.98
C GLU A 318 -16.82 1.45 1.76
N LYS A 319 -17.72 1.19 0.80
CA LYS A 319 -18.75 2.12 0.34
C LYS A 319 -20.08 1.96 1.11
N ASP A 320 -20.23 0.91 1.92
CA ASP A 320 -21.43 0.70 2.73
C ASP A 320 -21.50 1.69 3.90
N THR A 321 -22.28 2.75 3.72
CA THR A 321 -22.46 3.82 4.71
C THR A 321 -23.30 3.41 5.93
N SER A 322 -23.81 2.16 6.00
CA SER A 322 -24.63 1.69 7.12
C SER A 322 -23.82 1.25 8.34
N ASN A 323 -22.50 1.05 8.19
CA ASN A 323 -21.62 0.68 9.31
C ASN A 323 -21.21 1.94 10.10
N SER A 324 -21.67 2.04 11.35
CA SER A 324 -21.40 3.18 12.24
C SER A 324 -19.90 3.40 12.49
N GLY A 325 -19.06 2.36 12.45
CA GLY A 325 -17.62 2.50 12.58
C GLY A 325 -17.00 3.27 11.40
N LEU A 326 -17.52 3.10 10.19
CA LEU A 326 -17.04 3.83 9.00
C LEU A 326 -17.43 5.29 9.01
N GLN A 327 -18.55 5.64 9.65
CA GLN A 327 -18.93 7.04 9.82
C GLN A 327 -17.86 7.81 10.60
N GLN A 328 -17.31 7.24 11.67
CA GLN A 328 -16.25 7.88 12.45
C GLN A 328 -14.94 8.01 11.66
N TYR A 329 -14.61 7.01 10.84
CA TYR A 329 -13.47 7.11 9.91
C TYR A 329 -13.67 8.25 8.91
N ARG A 330 -14.87 8.40 8.34
CA ARG A 330 -15.21 9.51 7.43
C ARG A 330 -15.08 10.87 8.09
N GLU A 331 -15.73 11.06 9.24
CA GLU A 331 -15.68 12.32 9.99
C GLU A 331 -14.23 12.70 10.35
N THR A 332 -13.41 11.71 10.73
CA THR A 332 -12.00 11.97 11.07
C THR A 332 -11.15 12.24 9.82
N ALA A 333 -11.39 11.52 8.71
CA ALA A 333 -10.72 11.78 7.43
C ALA A 333 -11.01 13.19 6.91
N GLU A 334 -12.27 13.62 6.97
CA GLU A 334 -12.69 14.99 6.62
C GLU A 334 -11.99 16.02 7.51
N ALA A 335 -11.87 15.76 8.82
CA ALA A 335 -11.17 16.65 9.74
C ALA A 335 -9.67 16.75 9.44
N VAL A 336 -8.99 15.65 9.11
CA VAL A 336 -7.58 15.64 8.65
C VAL A 336 -7.44 16.52 7.40
N MET A 337 -8.32 16.35 6.43
CA MET A 337 -8.26 17.08 5.16
C MET A 337 -8.56 18.56 5.33
N CYS A 338 -9.55 18.90 6.16
CA CYS A 338 -9.83 20.27 6.54
C CYS A 338 -8.62 20.92 7.27
N GLY A 339 -7.81 20.15 8.01
CA GLY A 339 -6.56 20.66 8.58
C GLY A 339 -5.48 21.00 7.54
N LEU A 340 -5.47 20.27 6.41
CA LEU A 340 -4.48 20.40 5.34
C LEU A 340 -4.83 21.47 4.28
N ILE A 341 -6.11 21.76 4.06
CA ILE A 341 -6.57 22.70 3.04
C ILE A 341 -6.41 24.14 3.58
N PRO A 342 -5.65 25.04 2.93
CA PRO A 342 -5.36 26.37 3.45
C PRO A 342 -6.59 27.24 3.74
N ASP A 343 -7.64 27.11 2.93
CA ASP A 343 -8.85 27.94 3.02
C ASP A 343 -9.93 27.32 3.93
N SER A 344 -9.65 26.17 4.55
CA SER A 344 -10.56 25.53 5.50
C SER A 344 -10.63 26.32 6.82
N PRO A 345 -11.82 26.41 7.46
CA PRO A 345 -11.97 27.02 8.78
C PRO A 345 -11.11 26.38 9.88
N THR A 346 -10.71 25.13 9.71
CA THR A 346 -9.89 24.35 10.67
C THR A 346 -8.47 24.11 10.17
N ALA A 347 -8.03 24.83 9.13
CA ALA A 347 -6.69 24.72 8.58
C ALA A 347 -5.62 24.94 9.66
N THR A 348 -4.56 24.14 9.64
CA THR A 348 -3.43 24.34 10.54
C THR A 348 -2.79 25.72 10.32
N SER A 349 -2.56 26.43 11.42
CA SER A 349 -1.83 27.70 11.43
C SER A 349 -0.32 27.51 11.30
N SER A 350 0.18 26.28 11.49
CA SER A 350 1.61 25.96 11.39
C SER A 350 2.02 25.84 9.92
N ARG A 351 2.28 27.00 9.30
CA ARG A 351 2.72 27.11 7.91
C ARG A 351 3.83 28.13 7.80
N THR A 352 4.73 27.89 6.85
CA THR A 352 5.72 28.89 6.42
C THR A 352 5.03 30.05 5.68
N ASP A 353 5.75 31.16 5.47
CA ASP A 353 5.30 32.27 4.63
C ASP A 353 4.95 31.81 3.19
N GLY A 354 5.66 30.79 2.69
CA GLY A 354 5.41 30.12 1.41
C GLY A 354 4.23 29.13 1.43
N LYS A 355 3.42 29.12 2.49
CA LYS A 355 2.23 28.27 2.70
C LYS A 355 2.47 26.77 2.85
N LEU A 356 3.73 26.32 2.83
CA LEU A 356 4.09 24.95 3.17
C LEU A 356 3.68 24.64 4.61
N VAL A 357 2.96 23.53 4.82
CA VAL A 357 2.62 23.02 6.16
C VAL A 357 3.92 22.67 6.88
N PHE A 358 4.11 23.26 8.06
CA PHE A 358 5.26 23.02 8.91
C PHE A 358 4.84 22.12 10.07
N LEU A 359 5.35 20.90 10.08
CA LEU A 359 5.14 19.95 11.16
C LEU A 359 6.43 19.89 11.98
N SER A 360 6.31 19.82 13.30
CA SER A 360 7.48 19.70 14.19
C SER A 360 8.19 18.34 14.07
N PHE A 361 7.64 17.40 13.28
CA PHE A 361 8.20 16.08 12.98
C PHE A 361 8.13 15.81 11.46
N PHE A 362 9.19 15.25 10.87
CA PHE A 362 9.38 15.07 9.42
C PHE A 362 8.25 14.28 8.73
N PHE A 363 7.84 14.67 7.52
CA PHE A 363 6.68 14.10 6.82
C PHE A 363 6.79 14.07 5.28
N PHE A 364 6.12 13.08 4.67
CA PHE A 364 5.61 13.08 3.29
C PHE A 364 4.16 12.54 3.25
N CYS A 365 3.17 13.39 2.96
CA CYS A 365 1.92 13.03 2.27
C CYS A 365 1.18 14.31 1.85
N GLY A 366 1.09 14.52 0.55
CA GLY A 366 0.15 15.46 -0.04
C GLY A 366 -0.45 14.79 -1.26
N ILE A 367 -1.79 14.82 -1.34
CA ILE A 367 -2.66 14.37 -2.45
C ILE A 367 -3.09 12.89 -2.35
N ILE A 368 -4.07 12.60 -1.48
CA ILE A 368 -4.91 11.39 -1.59
C ILE A 368 -6.41 11.74 -1.70
N TRP A 369 -6.87 12.88 -1.16
CA TRP A 369 -8.31 13.12 -1.02
C TRP A 369 -9.05 13.71 -2.23
N HIS A 370 -8.36 14.31 -3.21
CA HIS A 370 -9.04 15.16 -4.19
C HIS A 370 -9.89 14.41 -5.25
N LEU A 371 -10.14 13.11 -5.04
CA LEU A 371 -10.82 12.22 -5.99
C LEU A 371 -12.07 11.52 -5.41
N TYR A 372 -12.35 11.68 -4.11
CA TYR A 372 -13.47 10.99 -3.45
C TYR A 372 -14.75 11.84 -3.34
N GLU A 373 -14.73 13.10 -3.79
CA GLU A 373 -15.91 13.96 -3.86
C GLU A 373 -16.37 14.16 -5.31
N TRP A 374 -17.27 13.31 -5.78
CA TRP A 374 -18.35 13.69 -6.71
C TRP A 374 -19.59 12.86 -6.37
N GLU A 375 -20.44 13.44 -5.51
CA GLU A 375 -21.91 13.29 -5.38
C GLU A 375 -22.33 13.50 -3.91
N VAL A 376 -22.51 14.77 -3.54
CA VAL A 376 -23.49 15.21 -2.52
C VAL A 376 -24.56 16.01 -3.23
#